data_AF-A0A6B8VXY3-F1
#
_entry.id   AF-A0A6B8VXY3-F1
#
_cell.length_a   1.000
_cell.length_b   1.000
_cell.length_c   1.000
_cell.angle_alpha   90.00
_cell.angle_beta   90.00
_cell.angle_gamma   90.00
#
_symmetry.space_group_name_H-M   'P 1'
#
loop_
_entity.id
_entity.type
_entity.pdbx_description
1 polymer ?
#
loop_
_entity_poly.entity_id
_entity_poly.type
_entity_poly.pdbx_seq_one_letter_code
_entity_poly.pdbx_strand_id
1 'polypeptide(L)'
;MAQTEVDYDSYASEMHAIVDAQPTDWVSGFATWIVDNDIAFSDMLNLAAGVCWYARSKNNSAVDIVQRRELTNAEPGLRGFTIIYCYLQSARFDFDYRKIRQAIGILDEVPKEYHAIVSAFRLFADLAKGEKVRVEDIEKVIAESDHPKILHLLIHGMWLSPLGAYGDKLVDISTQLIRLDPKDSNAWMRRAEGHRRLGEYEKAIDSIDTAIAALPAKEVVIHGDYVRERGNILTQKNSLYVLNQKMTTMREELEAQGAQQIAQVEAMIAAHTKSLEAQYRDMLFRIMEILALFVSLIALLAVIIGSSIAGGVSVQGRVAIILSGSIFVIFFFMMVHILARPKVQKVQFVSQKGLEK
;
A
#
# COMPACT_ATOMS: atom_id res chain seq x y z
N MET A 1 -20.41 17.39 -33.99
CA MET A 1 -21.07 18.71 -33.83
C MET A 1 -21.27 18.89 -32.35
N ALA A 2 -20.59 19.86 -31.73
CA ALA A 2 -20.80 20.16 -30.32
C ALA A 2 -22.24 20.65 -30.16
N GLN A 3 -23.08 19.88 -29.46
CA GLN A 3 -24.33 20.41 -28.95
C GLN A 3 -23.94 21.55 -28.01
N THR A 4 -24.30 22.78 -28.37
CA THR A 4 -24.28 23.91 -27.46
C THR A 4 -25.23 23.56 -26.33
N GLU A 5 -24.66 23.06 -25.24
CA GLU A 5 -25.34 22.77 -23.98
C GLU A 5 -26.07 24.04 -23.54
N VAL A 6 -27.34 23.93 -23.15
CA VAL A 6 -28.07 25.08 -22.63
C VAL A 6 -27.36 25.57 -21.38
N ASP A 7 -26.78 26.77 -21.45
CA ASP A 7 -26.11 27.40 -20.33
C ASP A 7 -27.14 27.75 -19.25
N TYR A 8 -26.92 27.25 -18.03
CA TYR A 8 -27.76 27.55 -16.87
C TYR A 8 -28.01 29.06 -16.72
N ASP A 9 -26.97 29.86 -16.97
CA ASP A 9 -27.03 31.31 -16.80
C ASP A 9 -28.03 31.97 -17.77
N SER A 10 -28.35 31.31 -18.88
CA SER A 10 -29.34 31.81 -19.86
C SER A 10 -30.76 31.83 -19.29
N TYR A 11 -31.10 30.89 -18.41
CA TYR A 11 -32.43 30.75 -17.82
C TYR A 11 -32.48 31.01 -16.31
N ALA A 12 -31.32 31.31 -15.70
CA ALA A 12 -31.21 31.46 -14.25
C ALA A 12 -32.23 32.45 -13.67
N SER A 13 -32.38 33.62 -14.29
CA SER A 13 -33.32 34.64 -13.81
C SER A 13 -34.78 34.17 -13.82
N GLU A 14 -35.20 33.45 -14.86
CA GLU A 14 -36.57 32.92 -14.97
C GLU A 14 -36.81 31.81 -13.95
N MET A 15 -35.87 30.86 -13.84
CA MET A 15 -35.97 29.77 -12.86
C MET A 15 -35.94 30.28 -11.42
N HIS A 16 -35.13 31.30 -11.11
CA HIS A 16 -35.10 31.94 -9.80
C HIS A 16 -36.43 32.63 -9.49
N ALA A 17 -37.04 33.29 -10.48
CA ALA A 17 -38.36 33.90 -10.33
C ALA A 17 -39.45 32.87 -10.02
N ILE A 18 -39.39 31.65 -10.57
CA ILE A 18 -40.32 30.56 -10.21
C ILE A 18 -40.19 30.21 -8.72
N VAL A 19 -38.95 30.03 -8.24
CA VAL A 19 -38.67 29.73 -6.84
C VAL A 19 -39.17 30.82 -5.90
N ASP A 20 -38.93 32.09 -6.27
CA ASP A 20 -39.29 33.24 -5.44
C ASP A 20 -40.81 33.52 -5.46
N ALA A 21 -41.49 33.30 -6.59
CA ALA A 21 -42.92 33.55 -6.72
C ALA A 21 -43.80 32.43 -6.14
N GLN A 22 -43.31 31.18 -6.13
CA GLN A 22 -44.08 30.00 -5.71
C GLN A 22 -43.33 29.19 -4.64
N PRO A 23 -43.00 29.76 -3.48
CA PRO A 23 -42.08 29.12 -2.53
C PRO A 23 -42.56 27.76 -2.02
N THR A 24 -43.86 27.49 -1.98
CA THR A 24 -44.41 26.19 -1.53
C THR A 24 -44.66 25.18 -2.64
N ASP A 25 -44.48 25.56 -3.92
CA ASP A 25 -44.83 24.71 -5.07
C ASP A 25 -43.86 24.88 -6.27
N TRP A 26 -42.69 25.49 -6.04
CA TRP A 26 -41.77 25.85 -7.11
C TRP A 26 -41.29 24.63 -7.91
N VAL A 27 -41.26 23.43 -7.31
CA VAL A 27 -40.83 22.21 -8.01
C VAL A 27 -41.84 21.83 -9.09
N SER A 28 -43.14 21.93 -8.80
CA SER A 28 -44.21 21.69 -9.77
C SER A 28 -44.21 22.80 -10.83
N GLY A 29 -44.06 24.06 -10.41
CA GLY A 29 -43.94 25.21 -11.31
C GLY A 29 -42.75 25.09 -12.27
N PHE A 30 -41.59 24.69 -11.76
CA PHE A 30 -40.39 24.44 -12.55
C PHE A 30 -40.56 23.26 -13.51
N ALA A 31 -41.14 22.14 -13.04
CA ALA A 31 -41.43 20.99 -13.89
C ALA A 31 -42.39 21.33 -15.04
N THR A 32 -43.40 22.17 -14.79
CA THR A 32 -44.28 22.70 -15.84
C THR A 32 -43.50 23.61 -16.80
N TRP A 33 -42.69 24.52 -16.28
CA TRP A 33 -41.86 25.42 -17.10
C TRP A 33 -40.89 24.66 -18.03
N ILE A 34 -40.31 23.54 -17.57
CA ILE A 34 -39.46 22.66 -18.40
C ILE A 34 -40.22 22.18 -19.65
N VAL A 35 -41.46 21.74 -19.48
CA VAL A 35 -42.27 21.22 -20.60
C VAL A 35 -42.80 22.37 -21.47
N ASP A 36 -43.26 23.47 -20.88
CA ASP A 36 -43.80 24.61 -21.60
C ASP A 36 -42.76 25.31 -22.49
N ASN A 37 -41.47 25.18 -22.15
CA ASN A 37 -40.35 25.74 -22.93
C ASN A 37 -39.64 24.69 -23.80
N ASP A 38 -40.23 23.49 -23.98
CA ASP A 38 -39.67 22.41 -24.80
C ASP A 38 -38.22 22.02 -24.42
N ILE A 39 -37.88 22.09 -23.13
CA ILE A 39 -36.53 21.77 -22.66
C ILE A 39 -36.30 20.26 -22.77
N ALA A 40 -35.22 19.88 -23.46
CA ALA A 40 -34.84 18.49 -23.60
C ALA A 40 -34.42 17.87 -22.25
N PHE A 41 -34.59 16.55 -22.11
CA PHE A 41 -34.20 15.82 -20.90
C PHE A 41 -32.74 16.08 -20.49
N SER A 42 -31.81 16.11 -21.46
CA SER A 42 -30.39 16.39 -21.23
C SER A 42 -30.18 17.75 -20.55
N ASP A 43 -30.81 18.80 -21.09
CA ASP A 43 -30.71 20.16 -20.56
C ASP A 43 -31.44 20.31 -19.22
N MET A 44 -32.54 19.59 -19.02
CA MET A 44 -33.23 19.54 -17.73
C MET A 44 -32.29 19.09 -16.60
N LEU A 45 -31.44 18.08 -16.83
CA LEU A 45 -30.45 17.65 -15.83
C LEU A 45 -29.47 18.78 -15.44
N ASN A 46 -29.14 19.65 -16.39
CA ASN A 46 -28.26 20.80 -16.17
C ASN A 46 -28.97 21.89 -15.37
N LEU A 47 -30.18 22.27 -15.79
CA LEU A 47 -30.99 23.32 -15.18
C LEU A 47 -31.45 22.97 -13.77
N ALA A 48 -31.96 21.75 -13.59
CA ALA A 48 -32.55 21.30 -12.34
C ALA A 48 -31.55 21.30 -11.16
N ALA A 49 -30.28 20.98 -11.41
CA ALA A 49 -29.24 21.04 -10.38
C ALA A 49 -29.03 22.47 -9.85
N GLY A 50 -29.00 23.46 -10.73
CA GLY A 50 -28.79 24.86 -10.34
C GLY A 50 -30.00 25.47 -9.66
N VAL A 51 -31.23 25.23 -10.14
CA VAL A 51 -32.45 25.72 -9.47
C VAL A 51 -32.62 25.09 -8.08
N CYS A 52 -32.32 23.80 -7.91
CA CYS A 52 -32.33 23.16 -6.59
C CYS A 52 -31.30 23.79 -5.65
N TRP A 53 -30.11 24.14 -6.17
CA TRP A 53 -29.08 24.82 -5.38
C TRP A 53 -29.51 26.24 -4.97
N TYR A 54 -30.12 27.00 -5.90
CA TYR A 54 -30.68 28.31 -5.59
C TYR A 54 -31.76 28.23 -4.52
N ALA A 55 -32.74 27.32 -4.68
CA ALA A 55 -33.79 27.11 -3.70
C ALA A 55 -33.24 26.71 -2.33
N ARG A 56 -32.22 25.83 -2.30
CA ARG A 56 -31.48 25.50 -1.07
C ARG A 56 -30.84 26.72 -0.41
N SER A 57 -30.25 27.64 -1.17
CA SER A 57 -29.64 28.87 -0.62
C SER A 57 -30.66 29.78 0.07
N LYS A 58 -31.96 29.62 -0.24
CA LYS A 58 -33.09 30.30 0.39
C LYS A 58 -33.73 29.50 1.53
N ASN A 59 -33.13 28.38 1.96
CA ASN A 59 -33.71 27.40 2.88
C ASN A 59 -35.04 26.80 2.37
N ASN A 60 -35.16 26.59 1.06
CA ASN A 60 -36.35 26.06 0.41
C ASN A 60 -36.03 24.79 -0.39
N SER A 61 -35.63 23.72 0.30
CA SER A 61 -35.24 22.45 -0.32
C SER A 61 -36.45 21.74 -0.93
N ALA A 62 -36.29 21.12 -2.11
CA ALA A 62 -37.37 20.32 -2.71
C ALA A 62 -37.82 19.17 -1.79
N VAL A 63 -36.90 18.66 -0.96
CA VAL A 63 -37.15 17.60 0.00
C VAL A 63 -38.14 18.01 1.10
N ASP A 64 -38.27 19.29 1.40
CA ASP A 64 -39.13 19.80 2.46
C ASP A 64 -40.55 20.12 1.95
N ILE A 65 -40.68 20.43 0.66
CA ILE A 65 -41.96 20.85 0.07
C ILE A 65 -42.64 19.76 -0.76
N VAL A 66 -41.88 18.87 -1.41
CA VAL A 66 -42.44 17.77 -2.23
C VAL A 66 -42.92 16.67 -1.31
N GLN A 67 -44.23 16.43 -1.32
CA GLN A 67 -44.84 15.40 -0.49
C GLN A 67 -44.66 14.01 -1.11
N ARG A 68 -44.64 12.97 -0.28
CA ARG A 68 -44.54 11.58 -0.74
C ARG A 68 -45.60 11.23 -1.79
N ARG A 69 -46.83 11.75 -1.64
CA ARG A 69 -47.92 11.51 -2.60
C ARG A 69 -47.62 12.06 -3.99
N GLU A 70 -46.85 13.14 -4.09
CA GLU A 70 -46.47 13.76 -5.37
C GLU A 70 -45.40 12.92 -6.08
N LEU A 71 -44.52 12.27 -5.32
CA LEU A 71 -43.57 11.29 -5.87
C LEU A 71 -44.28 10.02 -6.37
N THR A 72 -45.26 9.52 -5.60
CA THR A 72 -46.03 8.31 -5.97
C THR A 72 -46.97 8.55 -7.15
N ASN A 73 -47.57 9.74 -7.24
CA ASN A 73 -48.52 10.10 -8.29
C ASN A 73 -47.86 10.92 -9.41
N ALA A 74 -46.53 10.90 -9.52
CA ALA A 74 -45.82 11.64 -10.55
C ALA A 74 -46.27 11.15 -11.93
N GLU A 75 -46.70 12.09 -12.77
CA GLU A 75 -47.17 11.79 -14.13
C GLU A 75 -46.05 11.15 -14.96
N PRO A 76 -46.35 10.14 -15.79
CA PRO A 76 -45.37 9.60 -16.72
C PRO A 76 -44.83 10.70 -17.66
N GLY A 77 -43.51 10.70 -17.88
CA GLY A 77 -42.82 11.63 -18.76
C GLY A 77 -42.00 12.69 -18.04
N LEU A 78 -41.49 13.65 -18.81
CA LEU A 78 -40.46 14.58 -18.36
C LEU A 78 -40.90 15.46 -17.18
N ARG A 79 -42.16 15.91 -17.16
CA ARG A 79 -42.70 16.74 -16.07
C ARG A 79 -42.63 16.01 -14.72
N GLY A 80 -43.23 14.82 -14.63
CA GLY A 80 -43.21 14.04 -13.38
C GLY A 80 -41.80 13.61 -13.00
N PHE A 81 -40.96 13.23 -13.97
CA PHE A 81 -39.56 12.92 -13.69
C PHE A 81 -38.78 14.12 -13.17
N THR A 82 -39.06 15.34 -13.64
CA THR A 82 -38.40 16.57 -13.15
C THR A 82 -38.66 16.77 -11.65
N ILE A 83 -39.88 16.48 -11.18
CA ILE A 83 -40.22 16.54 -9.74
C ILE A 83 -39.37 15.53 -8.95
N ILE A 84 -39.32 14.29 -9.41
CA ILE A 84 -38.53 13.22 -8.79
C ILE A 84 -37.04 13.60 -8.77
N TYR A 85 -36.52 14.11 -9.89
CA TYR A 85 -35.13 14.52 -10.02
C TYR A 85 -34.77 15.67 -9.07
N CYS A 86 -35.61 16.69 -8.96
CA CYS A 86 -35.40 17.81 -8.04
C CYS A 86 -35.36 17.33 -6.57
N TYR A 87 -36.24 16.39 -6.21
CA TYR A 87 -36.21 15.75 -4.90
C TYR A 87 -34.90 14.97 -4.68
N LEU A 88 -34.47 14.16 -5.66
CA LEU A 88 -33.22 13.39 -5.58
C LEU A 88 -31.99 14.29 -5.49
N GLN A 89 -31.90 15.37 -6.26
CA GLN A 89 -30.80 16.33 -6.19
C GLN A 89 -30.76 17.05 -4.84
N SER A 90 -31.91 17.50 -4.35
CA SER A 90 -31.99 18.15 -3.05
C SER A 90 -31.56 17.21 -1.92
N ALA A 91 -32.04 15.96 -1.92
CA ALA A 91 -31.59 14.93 -0.98
C ALA A 91 -30.08 14.64 -1.10
N ARG A 92 -29.52 14.70 -2.31
CA ARG A 92 -28.09 14.54 -2.57
C ARG A 92 -27.25 15.67 -1.96
N PHE A 93 -27.72 16.92 -2.05
CA PHE A 93 -27.05 18.07 -1.43
C PHE A 93 -27.05 17.98 0.11
N ASP A 94 -28.09 17.36 0.68
CA ASP A 94 -28.19 17.06 2.11
C ASP A 94 -27.48 15.78 2.55
N PHE A 95 -26.91 15.02 1.60
CA PHE A 95 -26.38 13.68 1.84
C PHE A 95 -27.42 12.73 2.51
N ASP A 96 -28.72 12.93 2.28
CA ASP A 96 -29.78 12.06 2.79
C ASP A 96 -29.97 10.83 1.88
N TYR A 97 -29.05 9.87 2.03
CA TYR A 97 -29.04 8.62 1.27
C TYR A 97 -30.32 7.78 1.48
N ARG A 98 -30.99 7.95 2.61
CA ARG A 98 -32.23 7.22 2.93
C ARG A 98 -33.37 7.75 2.06
N LYS A 99 -33.51 9.07 1.96
CA LYS A 99 -34.52 9.71 1.11
C LYS A 99 -34.30 9.40 -0.36
N ILE A 100 -33.03 9.36 -0.82
CA ILE A 100 -32.68 8.92 -2.17
C ILE A 100 -33.20 7.50 -2.43
N ARG A 101 -32.88 6.54 -1.56
CA ARG A 101 -33.35 5.15 -1.71
C ARG A 101 -34.87 5.02 -1.65
N GLN A 102 -35.53 5.76 -0.75
CA GLN A 102 -36.98 5.75 -0.63
C GLN A 102 -37.65 6.29 -1.90
N ALA A 103 -37.15 7.40 -2.45
CA ALA A 103 -37.67 7.96 -3.70
C ALA A 103 -37.46 7.01 -4.88
N ILE A 104 -36.27 6.42 -5.01
CA ILE A 104 -36.00 5.44 -6.07
C ILE A 104 -36.87 4.18 -5.90
N GLY A 105 -37.10 3.73 -4.67
CA GLY A 105 -37.95 2.57 -4.40
C GLY A 105 -39.46 2.80 -4.63
N ILE A 106 -39.89 4.05 -4.85
CA ILE A 106 -41.25 4.38 -5.30
C ILE A 106 -41.38 4.20 -6.81
N LEU A 107 -40.28 4.23 -7.56
CA LEU A 107 -40.27 4.04 -9.00
C LEU A 107 -40.39 2.53 -9.29
N ASP A 108 -41.61 2.03 -9.46
CA ASP A 108 -41.89 0.61 -9.75
C ASP A 108 -41.14 0.13 -11.01
N GLU A 109 -41.26 0.88 -12.11
CA GLU A 109 -40.48 0.70 -13.33
C GLU A 109 -39.88 2.04 -13.75
N VAL A 110 -38.55 2.08 -13.90
CA VAL A 110 -37.85 3.28 -14.39
C VAL A 110 -37.80 3.22 -15.92
N PRO A 111 -38.41 4.20 -16.63
CA PRO A 111 -38.28 4.29 -18.09
C PRO A 111 -36.82 4.25 -18.52
N LYS A 112 -36.55 3.58 -19.65
CA LYS A 112 -35.18 3.37 -20.16
C LYS A 112 -34.38 4.68 -20.29
N GLU A 113 -35.03 5.79 -20.65
CA GLU A 113 -34.36 7.09 -20.79
C GLU A 113 -33.85 7.65 -19.45
N TYR A 114 -34.49 7.31 -18.33
CA TYR A 114 -34.11 7.77 -16.98
C TYR A 114 -33.23 6.77 -16.23
N HIS A 115 -33.07 5.55 -16.76
CA HIS A 115 -32.43 4.45 -16.05
C HIS A 115 -30.99 4.78 -15.62
N ALA A 116 -30.19 5.37 -16.50
CA ALA A 116 -28.80 5.70 -16.21
C ALA A 116 -28.66 6.71 -15.06
N ILE A 117 -29.45 7.79 -15.05
CA ILE A 117 -29.39 8.81 -13.99
C ILE A 117 -29.93 8.29 -12.65
N VAL A 118 -31.02 7.51 -12.67
CA VAL A 118 -31.58 6.90 -11.45
C VAL A 118 -30.59 5.89 -10.86
N SER A 119 -29.97 5.08 -11.72
CA SER A 119 -28.90 4.15 -11.32
C SER A 119 -27.70 4.88 -10.73
N ALA A 120 -27.29 6.02 -11.31
CA ALA A 120 -26.22 6.85 -10.77
C ALA A 120 -26.55 7.42 -9.38
N PHE A 121 -27.79 7.84 -9.13
CA PHE A 121 -28.21 8.25 -7.78
C PHE A 121 -28.17 7.10 -6.78
N ARG A 122 -28.58 5.90 -7.20
CA ARG A 122 -28.49 4.70 -6.35
C ARG A 122 -27.03 4.40 -6.00
N LEU A 123 -26.15 4.37 -7.00
CA LEU A 123 -24.72 4.13 -6.81
C LEU A 123 -24.07 5.22 -5.95
N PHE A 124 -24.42 6.50 -6.15
CA PHE A 124 -23.98 7.58 -5.28
C PHE A 124 -24.34 7.29 -3.81
N ALA A 125 -25.59 6.93 -3.53
CA ALA A 125 -26.07 6.66 -2.18
C ALA A 125 -25.46 5.39 -1.56
N ASP A 126 -25.08 4.40 -2.37
CA ASP A 126 -24.37 3.19 -1.93
C ASP A 126 -22.90 3.50 -1.60
N LEU A 127 -22.20 4.12 -2.56
CA LEU A 127 -20.78 4.48 -2.43
C LEU A 127 -20.54 5.41 -1.25
N ALA A 128 -21.32 6.49 -1.13
CA ALA A 128 -21.16 7.50 -0.09
C ALA A 128 -21.52 7.00 1.31
N LYS A 129 -22.40 5.99 1.41
CA LYS A 129 -22.70 5.30 2.67
C LYS A 129 -21.60 4.30 3.07
N GLY A 130 -20.72 3.92 2.14
CA GLY A 130 -19.64 2.94 2.36
C GLY A 130 -20.01 1.50 2.04
N GLU A 131 -21.08 1.29 1.27
CA GLU A 131 -21.41 -0.02 0.73
C GLU A 131 -20.36 -0.43 -0.34
N LYS A 132 -20.08 -1.74 -0.43
CA LYS A 132 -19.19 -2.26 -1.47
C LYS A 132 -19.93 -2.28 -2.81
N VAL A 133 -19.55 -1.38 -3.70
CA VAL A 133 -20.04 -1.34 -5.08
C VAL A 133 -18.99 -1.90 -6.02
N ARG A 134 -19.40 -2.79 -6.93
CA ARG A 134 -18.50 -3.36 -7.92
C ARG A 134 -18.27 -2.39 -9.06
N VAL A 135 -17.08 -2.41 -9.64
CA VAL A 135 -16.72 -1.51 -10.74
C VAL A 135 -17.59 -1.77 -11.97
N GLU A 136 -17.98 -3.03 -12.22
CA GLU A 136 -18.83 -3.41 -13.35
C GLU A 136 -20.22 -2.77 -13.28
N ASP A 137 -20.73 -2.52 -12.06
CA ASP A 137 -22.03 -1.87 -11.90
C ASP A 137 -21.94 -0.36 -12.22
N ILE A 138 -20.78 0.26 -11.98
CA ILE A 138 -20.49 1.64 -12.41
C ILE A 138 -20.33 1.69 -13.94
N GLU A 139 -19.62 0.72 -14.51
CA GLU A 139 -19.37 0.65 -15.95
C GLU A 139 -20.64 0.43 -16.77
N LYS A 140 -21.63 -0.31 -16.25
CA LYS A 140 -22.95 -0.42 -16.88
C LYS A 140 -23.63 0.94 -17.03
N VAL A 141 -23.60 1.78 -15.99
CA VAL A 141 -24.21 3.11 -16.03
C VAL A 141 -23.49 3.99 -17.06
N ILE A 142 -22.16 3.93 -17.13
CA ILE A 142 -21.36 4.67 -18.11
C ILE A 142 -21.62 4.18 -19.54
N ALA A 143 -21.82 2.88 -19.73
CA ALA A 143 -22.14 2.29 -21.04
C ALA A 143 -23.55 2.69 -21.53
N GLU A 144 -24.47 2.98 -20.61
CA GLU A 144 -25.80 3.47 -20.94
C GLU A 144 -25.83 4.97 -21.25
N SER A 145 -25.00 5.77 -20.57
CA SER A 145 -24.91 7.21 -20.81
C SER A 145 -23.58 7.80 -20.36
N ASP A 146 -23.00 8.64 -21.22
CA ASP A 146 -21.81 9.45 -20.97
C ASP A 146 -22.13 10.91 -20.58
N HIS A 147 -23.39 11.20 -20.22
CA HIS A 147 -23.82 12.55 -19.87
C HIS A 147 -22.99 13.13 -18.71
N PRO A 148 -22.45 14.36 -18.81
CA PRO A 148 -21.58 14.94 -17.79
C PRO A 148 -22.14 14.89 -16.37
N LYS A 149 -23.43 15.21 -16.19
CA LYS A 149 -24.09 15.13 -14.86
C LYS A 149 -24.12 13.72 -14.26
N ILE A 150 -24.25 12.68 -15.09
CA ILE A 150 -24.22 11.29 -14.63
C ILE A 150 -22.80 10.94 -14.20
N LEU A 151 -21.80 11.29 -15.02
CA LEU A 151 -20.39 11.06 -14.70
C LEU A 151 -19.96 11.79 -13.42
N HIS A 152 -20.36 13.06 -13.26
CA HIS A 152 -20.14 13.83 -12.04
C HIS A 152 -20.77 13.18 -10.81
N LEU A 153 -21.98 12.63 -10.93
CA LEU A 153 -22.66 11.96 -9.83
C LEU A 153 -21.91 10.69 -9.40
N LEU A 154 -21.41 9.91 -10.36
CA LEU A 154 -20.62 8.71 -10.09
C LEU A 154 -19.29 9.05 -9.38
N ILE A 155 -18.50 9.99 -9.91
CA ILE A 155 -17.23 10.38 -9.27
C ILE A 155 -17.45 11.06 -7.93
N HIS A 156 -18.61 11.72 -7.73
CA HIS A 156 -18.95 12.26 -6.43
C HIS A 156 -19.18 11.15 -5.40
N GLY A 157 -19.93 10.10 -5.77
CA GLY A 157 -20.11 8.92 -4.91
C GLY A 157 -18.79 8.24 -4.59
N MET A 158 -17.95 7.98 -5.61
CA MET A 158 -16.65 7.33 -5.42
C MET A 158 -15.69 8.15 -4.54
N TRP A 159 -15.70 9.47 -4.69
CA TRP A 159 -14.92 10.36 -3.83
C TRP A 159 -15.35 10.27 -2.37
N LEU A 160 -16.66 10.29 -2.09
CA LEU A 160 -17.18 10.17 -0.72
C LEU A 160 -16.99 8.78 -0.13
N SER A 161 -16.79 7.76 -0.97
CA SER A 161 -16.68 6.40 -0.48
C SER A 161 -15.48 6.26 0.48
N PRO A 162 -15.70 5.72 1.70
CA PRO A 162 -14.62 5.40 2.61
C PRO A 162 -13.74 4.26 2.08
N LEU A 163 -14.21 3.54 1.06
CA LEU A 163 -13.45 2.48 0.41
C LEU A 163 -12.53 3.13 -0.64
N GLY A 164 -11.21 3.12 -0.37
CA GLY A 164 -10.19 3.71 -1.25
C GLY A 164 -9.96 3.00 -2.59
N ALA A 165 -10.82 2.05 -2.97
CA ALA A 165 -10.61 1.14 -4.10
C ALA A 165 -10.92 1.72 -5.49
N TYR A 166 -11.42 2.96 -5.57
CA TYR A 166 -11.90 3.55 -6.83
C TYR A 166 -10.91 4.52 -7.49
N GLY A 167 -9.63 4.48 -7.11
CA GLY A 167 -8.59 5.40 -7.60
C GLY A 167 -8.50 5.45 -9.14
N ASP A 168 -8.34 4.29 -9.78
CA ASP A 168 -8.26 4.20 -11.25
C ASP A 168 -9.51 4.73 -11.94
N LYS A 169 -10.70 4.31 -11.47
CA LYS A 169 -11.97 4.74 -12.08
C LYS A 169 -12.24 6.23 -11.89
N LEU A 170 -11.81 6.82 -10.76
CA LEU A 170 -11.84 8.27 -10.56
C LEU A 170 -10.97 8.98 -11.59
N VAL A 171 -9.76 8.48 -11.87
CA VAL A 171 -8.87 9.05 -12.90
C VAL A 171 -9.51 8.95 -14.29
N ASP A 172 -10.04 7.79 -14.66
CA ASP A 172 -10.64 7.54 -15.98
C ASP A 172 -11.81 8.48 -16.27
N ILE A 173 -12.81 8.52 -15.38
CA ILE A 173 -14.02 9.32 -15.59
C ILE A 173 -13.71 10.81 -15.50
N SER A 174 -12.83 11.22 -14.58
CA SER A 174 -12.42 12.62 -14.49
C SER A 174 -11.68 13.04 -15.76
N THR A 175 -10.86 12.16 -16.35
CA THR A 175 -10.20 12.42 -17.64
C THR A 175 -11.21 12.54 -18.78
N GLN A 176 -12.28 11.75 -18.76
CA GLN A 176 -13.38 11.89 -19.72
C GLN A 176 -14.07 13.25 -19.57
N LEU A 177 -14.44 13.66 -18.36
CA LEU A 177 -15.03 14.97 -18.10
C LEU A 177 -14.14 16.13 -18.53
N ILE A 178 -12.83 16.05 -18.25
CA ILE A 178 -11.85 17.06 -18.69
C ILE A 178 -11.77 17.16 -20.22
N ARG A 179 -11.98 16.06 -20.96
CA ARG A 179 -12.04 16.11 -22.43
C ARG A 179 -13.31 16.81 -22.93
N LEU A 180 -14.41 16.71 -22.19
CA LEU A 180 -15.68 17.38 -22.50
C LEU A 180 -15.60 18.87 -22.17
N ASP A 181 -15.12 19.21 -20.97
CA ASP A 181 -14.83 20.57 -20.54
C ASP A 181 -13.44 20.65 -19.87
N PRO A 182 -12.42 21.16 -20.57
CA PRO A 182 -11.09 21.35 -19.99
C PRO A 182 -11.04 22.35 -18.82
N LYS A 183 -12.08 23.17 -18.62
CA LYS A 183 -12.17 24.14 -17.52
C LYS A 183 -12.94 23.62 -16.31
N ASP A 184 -13.41 22.37 -16.34
CA ASP A 184 -14.10 21.76 -15.22
C ASP A 184 -13.15 21.50 -14.04
N SER A 185 -13.07 22.48 -13.15
CA SER A 185 -12.21 22.45 -11.96
C SER A 185 -12.55 21.27 -11.03
N ASN A 186 -13.83 20.84 -11.00
CA ASN A 186 -14.23 19.71 -10.18
C ASN A 186 -13.70 18.40 -10.76
N ALA A 187 -13.74 18.20 -12.08
CA ALA A 187 -13.12 17.01 -12.68
C ALA A 187 -11.60 16.97 -12.44
N TRP A 188 -10.89 18.09 -12.58
CA TRP A 188 -9.46 18.14 -12.25
C TRP A 188 -9.16 17.77 -10.80
N MET A 189 -9.94 18.29 -9.85
CA MET A 189 -9.80 17.96 -8.44
C MET A 189 -10.12 16.48 -8.15
N ARG A 190 -11.13 15.91 -8.81
CA ARG A 190 -11.48 14.48 -8.68
C ARG A 190 -10.41 13.57 -9.28
N ARG A 191 -9.75 14.00 -10.36
CA ARG A 191 -8.59 13.30 -10.91
C ARG A 191 -7.41 13.35 -9.96
N ALA A 192 -7.17 14.49 -9.30
CA ALA A 192 -6.13 14.63 -8.29
C ALA A 192 -6.33 13.65 -7.13
N GLU A 193 -7.57 13.53 -6.64
CA GLU A 193 -7.93 12.52 -5.65
C GLU A 193 -7.67 11.09 -6.15
N GLY A 194 -8.06 10.78 -7.40
CA GLY A 194 -7.81 9.47 -7.99
C GLY A 194 -6.31 9.10 -7.96
N HIS A 195 -5.45 9.99 -8.45
CA HIS A 195 -4.00 9.82 -8.38
C HIS A 195 -3.47 9.74 -6.94
N ARG A 196 -4.02 10.54 -6.02
CA ARG A 196 -3.64 10.49 -4.60
C ARG A 196 -3.94 9.12 -4.00
N ARG A 197 -5.09 8.51 -4.31
CA ARG A 197 -5.44 7.15 -3.85
C ARG A 197 -4.52 6.08 -4.43
N LEU A 198 -4.01 6.30 -5.64
CA LEU A 198 -3.04 5.42 -6.30
C LEU A 198 -1.59 5.63 -5.80
N GLY A 199 -1.35 6.61 -4.93
CA GLY A 199 -0.01 6.98 -4.47
C GLY A 199 0.82 7.74 -5.52
N GLU A 200 0.21 8.16 -6.63
CA GLU A 200 0.84 8.91 -7.72
C GLU A 200 0.85 10.41 -7.40
N TYR A 201 1.55 10.79 -6.33
CA TYR A 201 1.43 12.13 -5.74
C TYR A 201 1.85 13.26 -6.68
N GLU A 202 2.82 13.06 -7.57
CA GLU A 202 3.21 14.06 -8.57
C GLU A 202 2.04 14.39 -9.51
N LYS A 203 1.40 13.35 -10.09
CA LYS A 203 0.23 13.53 -10.96
C LYS A 203 -0.97 14.12 -10.21
N ALA A 204 -1.11 13.79 -8.93
CA ALA A 204 -2.11 14.38 -8.05
C ALA A 204 -1.88 15.88 -7.87
N ILE A 205 -0.64 16.30 -7.62
CA ILE A 205 -0.25 17.72 -7.49
C ILE A 205 -0.52 18.47 -8.80
N ASP A 206 -0.11 17.93 -9.94
CA ASP A 206 -0.35 18.58 -11.24
C ASP A 206 -1.85 18.77 -11.50
N SER A 207 -2.66 17.78 -11.13
CA SER A 207 -4.11 17.82 -11.32
C SER A 207 -4.79 18.82 -10.39
N ILE A 208 -4.40 18.89 -9.10
CA ILE A 208 -4.99 19.86 -8.16
C ILE A 208 -4.54 21.29 -8.46
N ASP A 209 -3.31 21.49 -8.94
CA ASP A 209 -2.80 22.80 -9.36
C ASP A 209 -3.58 23.31 -10.58
N THR A 210 -3.90 22.41 -11.52
CA THR A 210 -4.78 22.71 -12.65
C THR A 210 -6.20 23.02 -12.19
N ALA A 211 -6.74 22.27 -11.22
CA ALA A 211 -8.06 22.53 -10.65
C ALA A 211 -8.15 23.93 -10.02
N ILE A 212 -7.12 24.33 -9.27
CA ILE A 212 -7.03 25.67 -8.65
C ILE A 212 -6.93 26.76 -9.73
N ALA A 213 -6.13 26.54 -10.77
CA ALA A 213 -5.97 27.51 -11.86
C ALA A 213 -7.24 27.68 -12.72
N ALA A 214 -8.07 26.63 -12.84
CA ALA A 214 -9.32 26.66 -13.58
C ALA A 214 -10.48 27.33 -12.83
N LEU A 215 -10.38 27.48 -11.49
CA LEU A 215 -11.44 28.08 -10.69
C LEU A 215 -11.65 29.57 -11.01
N PRO A 216 -12.90 30.02 -11.21
CA PRO A 216 -13.21 31.44 -11.26
C PRO A 216 -12.83 32.15 -9.95
N ALA A 217 -12.25 33.36 -10.04
CA ALA A 217 -11.76 34.11 -8.87
C ALA A 217 -12.85 34.41 -7.81
N LYS A 218 -14.14 34.37 -8.18
CA LYS A 218 -15.27 34.56 -7.27
C LYS A 218 -15.48 33.38 -6.31
N GLU A 219 -14.99 32.18 -6.65
CA GLU A 219 -15.22 30.94 -5.88
C GLU A 219 -14.22 30.77 -4.73
N VAL A 220 -14.14 31.77 -3.84
CA VAL A 220 -13.12 31.84 -2.77
C VAL A 220 -13.19 30.65 -1.81
N VAL A 221 -14.40 30.17 -1.49
CA VAL A 221 -14.61 29.02 -0.60
C VAL A 221 -14.06 27.74 -1.22
N ILE A 222 -14.42 27.48 -2.49
CA ILE A 222 -13.95 26.30 -3.23
C ILE A 222 -12.43 26.35 -3.44
N HIS A 223 -11.88 27.53 -3.72
CA HIS A 223 -10.43 27.72 -3.80
C HIS A 223 -9.73 27.32 -2.49
N GLY A 224 -10.27 27.75 -1.33
CA GLY A 224 -9.76 27.36 -0.02
C GLY A 224 -9.78 25.85 0.20
N ASP A 225 -10.87 25.18 -0.20
CA ASP A 225 -10.99 23.72 -0.12
C ASP A 225 -9.92 23.01 -0.98
N TYR A 226 -9.70 23.48 -2.22
CA TYR A 226 -8.70 22.88 -3.11
C TYR A 226 -7.27 23.10 -2.62
N VAL A 227 -6.95 24.28 -2.06
CA VAL A 227 -5.65 24.56 -1.45
C VAL A 227 -5.40 23.63 -0.25
N ARG A 228 -6.44 23.36 0.55
CA ARG A 228 -6.34 22.38 1.64
C ARG A 228 -6.07 20.98 1.11
N GLU A 229 -6.78 20.54 0.07
CA GLU A 229 -6.54 19.22 -0.55
C GLU A 229 -5.13 19.11 -1.13
N ARG A 230 -4.62 20.16 -1.77
CA ARG A 230 -3.22 20.23 -2.20
C ARG A 230 -2.25 20.03 -1.03
N GLY A 231 -2.50 20.67 0.12
CA GLY A 231 -1.74 20.48 1.35
C GLY A 231 -1.77 19.03 1.87
N ASN A 232 -2.94 18.38 1.80
CA ASN A 232 -3.10 16.96 2.16
C ASN A 232 -2.24 16.06 1.26
N ILE A 233 -2.28 16.28 -0.06
CA ILE A 233 -1.47 15.53 -1.04
C ILE A 233 0.03 15.69 -0.75
N LEU A 234 0.49 16.92 -0.53
CA LEU A 234 1.91 17.19 -0.23
C LEU A 234 2.37 16.52 1.07
N THR A 235 1.53 16.54 2.10
CA THR A 235 1.85 15.89 3.37
C THR A 235 1.99 14.37 3.21
N GLN A 236 1.10 13.75 2.43
CA GLN A 236 1.17 12.31 2.14
C GLN A 236 2.40 11.95 1.29
N LYS A 237 2.72 12.75 0.28
CA LYS A 237 3.95 12.62 -0.52
C LYS A 237 5.20 12.66 0.36
N ASN A 238 5.31 13.66 1.22
CA ASN A 238 6.46 13.81 2.12
C ASN A 238 6.55 12.65 3.11
N SER A 239 5.41 12.18 3.63
CA SER A 239 5.36 11.02 4.51
C SER A 239 5.84 9.74 3.80
N LEU A 240 5.45 9.52 2.54
CA LEU A 240 5.93 8.40 1.74
C LEU A 240 7.44 8.49 1.49
N TYR A 241 7.94 9.69 1.17
CA TYR A 241 9.38 9.91 0.98
C TYR A 241 10.19 9.55 2.24
N VAL A 242 9.76 10.03 3.41
CA VAL A 242 10.42 9.72 4.70
C VAL A 242 10.34 8.22 5.01
N LEU A 243 9.18 7.58 4.75
CA LEU A 243 9.02 6.14 4.94
C LEU A 243 9.98 5.34 4.06
N ASN A 244 10.10 5.70 2.77
CA ASN A 244 11.01 5.04 1.85
C ASN A 244 12.47 5.16 2.29
N GLN A 245 12.91 6.34 2.73
CA GLN A 245 14.25 6.53 3.29
C GLN A 245 14.50 5.61 4.49
N LYS A 246 13.55 5.57 5.44
CA LYS A 246 13.65 4.67 6.61
C LYS A 246 13.70 3.19 6.21
N MET A 247 12.91 2.77 5.21
CA MET A 247 12.90 1.41 4.71
C MET A 247 14.26 1.03 4.07
N THR A 248 14.89 1.94 3.35
CA THR A 248 16.24 1.74 2.79
C THR A 248 17.27 1.59 3.91
N THR A 249 17.29 2.50 4.88
CA THR A 249 18.24 2.43 6.01
C THR A 249 18.04 1.14 6.81
N MET A 250 16.79 0.78 7.13
CA MET A 250 16.49 -0.47 7.85
C MET A 250 16.95 -1.71 7.07
N ARG A 251 16.83 -1.69 5.74
CA ARG A 251 17.32 -2.79 4.89
C ARG A 251 18.84 -2.90 4.96
N GLU A 252 19.56 -1.78 4.84
CA GLU A 252 21.03 -1.74 4.93
C GLU A 252 21.52 -2.23 6.30
N GLU A 253 20.86 -1.80 7.39
CA GLU A 253 21.16 -2.26 8.74
C GLU A 253 20.93 -3.78 8.90
N LEU A 254 19.83 -4.31 8.36
CA LEU A 254 19.53 -5.74 8.41
C LEU A 254 20.55 -6.56 7.62
N GLU A 255 20.95 -6.08 6.44
CA GLU A 255 21.99 -6.71 5.60
C GLU A 255 23.35 -6.70 6.32
N ALA A 256 23.72 -5.58 6.95
CA ALA A 256 24.96 -5.46 7.73
C ALA A 256 24.97 -6.37 8.97
N GLN A 257 23.86 -6.43 9.71
CA GLN A 257 23.70 -7.33 10.85
C GLN A 257 23.78 -8.80 10.41
N GLY A 258 23.14 -9.16 9.31
CA GLY A 258 23.21 -10.51 8.74
C GLY A 258 24.64 -10.89 8.36
N ALA A 259 25.36 -10.01 7.66
CA ALA A 259 26.76 -10.23 7.31
C ALA A 259 27.67 -10.38 8.54
N GLN A 260 27.45 -9.54 9.56
CA GLN A 260 28.20 -9.62 10.81
C GLN A 260 27.95 -10.96 11.54
N GLN A 261 26.69 -11.42 11.61
CA GLN A 261 26.36 -12.71 12.22
C GLN A 261 26.98 -13.88 11.46
N ILE A 262 26.96 -13.87 10.12
CA ILE A 262 27.61 -14.89 9.30
C ILE A 262 29.12 -14.91 9.58
N ALA A 263 29.79 -13.76 9.57
CA ALA A 263 31.22 -13.66 9.86
C ALA A 263 31.57 -14.15 11.28
N GLN A 264 30.72 -13.88 12.27
CA GLN A 264 30.89 -14.40 13.63
C GLN A 264 30.80 -15.93 13.68
N VAL A 265 29.82 -16.52 12.99
CA VAL A 265 29.66 -17.98 12.89
C VAL A 265 30.86 -18.60 12.17
N GLU A 266 31.30 -18.03 11.04
CA GLU A 266 32.48 -18.50 10.31
C GLU A 266 33.75 -18.45 11.16
N ALA A 267 33.97 -17.35 11.89
CA ALA A 267 35.11 -17.22 12.80
C ALA A 267 35.05 -18.24 13.94
N MET A 268 33.86 -18.51 14.49
CA MET A 268 33.66 -19.53 15.52
C MET A 268 33.96 -20.94 14.99
N ILE A 269 33.47 -21.27 13.79
CA ILE A 269 33.75 -22.55 13.12
C ILE A 269 35.25 -22.69 12.88
N ALA A 270 35.91 -21.68 12.32
CA ALA A 270 37.35 -21.70 12.06
C ALA A 270 38.18 -21.90 13.35
N ALA A 271 37.80 -21.22 14.43
CA ALA A 271 38.44 -21.38 15.73
C ALA A 271 38.25 -22.78 16.31
N HIS A 272 37.04 -23.34 16.21
CA HIS A 272 36.74 -24.70 16.68
C HIS A 272 37.49 -25.76 15.88
N THR A 273 37.53 -25.64 14.54
CA THR A 273 38.31 -26.52 13.66
C THR A 273 39.79 -26.51 14.03
N LYS A 274 40.38 -25.33 14.24
CA LYS A 274 41.79 -25.20 14.66
C LYS A 274 42.05 -25.84 16.04
N SER A 275 41.11 -25.71 16.97
CA SER A 275 41.19 -26.37 18.27
C SER A 275 41.12 -27.89 18.14
N LEU A 276 40.22 -28.42 17.32
CA LEU A 276 40.10 -29.86 17.05
C LEU A 276 41.38 -30.42 16.43
N GLU A 277 41.97 -29.73 15.45
CA GLU A 277 43.25 -30.13 14.85
C GLU A 277 44.40 -30.15 15.88
N ALA A 278 44.42 -29.18 16.80
CA ALA A 278 45.41 -29.13 17.87
C ALA A 278 45.23 -30.28 18.86
N GLN A 279 44.00 -30.56 19.29
CA GLN A 279 43.68 -31.69 20.17
C GLN A 279 43.99 -33.04 19.51
N TYR A 280 43.66 -33.21 18.23
CA TYR A 280 43.96 -34.42 17.48
C TYR A 280 45.47 -34.65 17.38
N ARG A 281 46.26 -33.60 17.11
CA ARG A 281 47.74 -33.68 17.15
C ARG A 281 48.27 -34.08 18.53
N ASP A 282 47.75 -33.50 19.61
CA ASP A 282 48.18 -33.86 20.98
C ASP A 282 47.84 -35.32 21.30
N MET A 283 46.64 -35.76 20.91
CA MET A 283 46.21 -37.15 21.08
C MET A 283 47.09 -38.12 20.28
N LEU A 284 47.37 -37.83 19.00
CA LEU A 284 48.28 -38.64 18.18
C LEU A 284 49.68 -38.71 18.80
N PHE A 285 50.19 -37.61 19.32
CA PHE A 285 51.49 -37.58 20.00
C PHE A 285 51.51 -38.48 21.23
N ARG A 286 50.48 -38.42 22.09
CA ARG A 286 50.35 -39.30 23.25
C ARG A 286 50.29 -40.78 22.85
N ILE A 287 49.55 -41.11 21.78
CA ILE A 287 49.48 -42.48 21.25
C ILE A 287 50.86 -42.94 20.78
N MET A 288 51.60 -42.11 20.04
CA MET A 288 52.96 -42.43 19.60
C MET A 288 53.91 -42.64 20.77
N GLU A 289 53.82 -41.82 21.83
CA GLU A 289 54.64 -41.95 23.04
C GLU A 289 54.35 -43.27 23.77
N ILE A 290 53.06 -43.61 23.95
CA ILE A 290 52.64 -44.88 24.53
C ILE A 290 53.17 -46.06 23.69
N LEU A 291 53.03 -46.02 22.37
CA LEU A 291 53.54 -47.07 21.49
C LEU A 291 55.06 -47.21 21.58
N ALA A 292 55.79 -46.10 21.61
CA ALA A 292 57.24 -46.09 21.76
C ALA A 292 57.68 -46.70 23.10
N LEU A 293 56.95 -46.42 24.19
CA LEU A 293 57.17 -47.07 25.49
C LEU A 293 56.95 -48.58 25.42
N PHE A 294 55.87 -49.05 24.78
CA PHE A 294 55.60 -50.48 24.65
C PHE A 294 56.68 -51.20 23.81
N VAL A 295 57.06 -50.64 22.66
CA VAL A 295 58.13 -51.19 21.81
C VAL A 295 59.46 -51.24 22.55
N SER A 296 59.78 -50.18 23.28
CA SER A 296 60.97 -50.08 24.16
C SER A 296 60.98 -51.17 25.23
N LEU A 297 59.84 -51.39 25.89
CA LEU A 297 59.69 -52.40 26.93
C LEU A 297 59.83 -53.82 26.37
N ILE A 298 59.22 -54.11 25.23
CA ILE A 298 59.33 -55.40 24.53
C ILE A 298 60.78 -55.66 24.11
N ALA A 299 61.46 -54.66 23.55
CA ALA A 299 62.87 -54.77 23.17
C ALA A 299 63.77 -55.07 24.38
N LEU A 300 63.54 -54.39 25.50
CA LEU A 300 64.27 -54.63 26.75
C LEU A 300 64.04 -56.05 27.27
N LEU A 301 62.79 -56.52 27.31
CA LEU A 301 62.43 -57.90 27.66
C LEU A 301 63.14 -58.91 26.76
N ALA A 302 63.14 -58.69 25.45
CA ALA A 302 63.81 -59.56 24.49
C ALA A 302 65.33 -59.62 24.72
N VAL A 303 65.98 -58.49 25.02
CA VAL A 303 67.42 -58.43 25.36
C VAL A 303 67.71 -59.19 26.66
N ILE A 304 66.88 -59.01 27.70
CA ILE A 304 67.04 -59.72 28.98
C ILE A 304 66.89 -61.23 28.76
N ILE A 305 65.81 -61.68 28.11
CA ILE A 305 65.53 -63.10 27.87
C ILE A 305 66.62 -63.71 26.96
N GLY A 306 66.97 -63.05 25.86
CA GLY A 306 68.00 -63.50 24.92
C GLY A 306 69.38 -63.64 25.58
N SER A 307 69.76 -62.71 26.46
CA SER A 307 71.01 -62.79 27.22
C SER A 307 71.04 -63.93 28.24
N SER A 308 69.86 -64.37 28.72
CA SER A 308 69.74 -65.44 29.71
C SER A 308 69.92 -66.83 29.08
N ILE A 309 69.42 -67.01 27.85
CA ILE A 309 69.44 -68.27 27.08
C ILE A 309 70.76 -68.46 26.33
N ALA A 310 71.51 -67.38 26.05
CA ALA A 310 72.82 -67.45 25.40
C ALA A 310 73.85 -68.22 26.25
N GLY A 311 74.03 -69.51 25.95
CA GLY A 311 75.05 -70.37 26.55
C GLY A 311 76.45 -69.93 26.09
N GLY A 312 77.29 -69.51 27.04
CA GLY A 312 78.69 -69.11 26.78
C GLY A 312 79.07 -67.68 27.18
N VAL A 313 78.11 -66.84 27.59
CA VAL A 313 78.40 -65.46 28.03
C VAL A 313 78.63 -65.40 29.54
N SER A 314 79.75 -64.81 29.99
CA SER A 314 80.07 -64.62 31.41
C SER A 314 79.07 -63.70 32.11
N VAL A 315 78.96 -63.81 33.44
CA VAL A 315 78.04 -62.99 34.26
C VAL A 315 78.28 -61.49 34.03
N GLN A 316 79.53 -61.05 33.94
CA GLN A 316 79.89 -59.66 33.65
C GLN A 316 79.46 -59.24 32.23
N GLY A 317 79.62 -60.11 31.23
CA GLY A 317 79.18 -59.86 29.85
C GLY A 317 77.66 -59.72 29.73
N ARG A 318 76.89 -60.52 30.48
CA ARG A 318 75.41 -60.41 30.53
C ARG A 318 74.96 -59.08 31.12
N VAL A 319 75.58 -58.64 32.22
CA VAL A 319 75.30 -57.34 32.84
C VAL A 319 75.62 -56.19 31.87
N ALA A 320 76.74 -56.27 31.15
CA ALA A 320 77.12 -55.27 30.15
C ALA A 320 76.10 -55.19 29.00
N ILE A 321 75.63 -56.32 28.47
CA ILE A 321 74.62 -56.38 27.39
C ILE A 321 73.29 -55.77 27.83
N ILE A 322 72.84 -56.10 29.06
CA ILE A 322 71.60 -55.56 29.62
C ILE A 322 71.73 -54.05 29.82
N LEU A 323 72.84 -53.56 30.37
CA LEU A 323 73.09 -52.13 30.53
C LEU A 323 73.13 -51.40 29.18
N SER A 324 73.84 -51.94 28.18
CA SER A 324 73.91 -51.32 26.85
C SER A 324 72.56 -51.32 26.15
N GLY A 325 71.79 -52.41 26.26
CA GLY A 325 70.43 -52.50 25.73
C GLY A 325 69.48 -51.53 26.41
N SER A 326 69.60 -51.36 27.74
CA SER A 326 68.79 -50.40 28.49
C SER A 326 69.10 -48.95 28.10
N ILE A 327 70.37 -48.60 27.92
CA ILE A 327 70.79 -47.27 27.45
C ILE A 327 70.26 -47.00 26.04
N PHE A 328 70.34 -47.98 25.14
CA PHE A 328 69.81 -47.86 23.78
C PHE A 328 68.29 -47.65 23.77
N VAL A 329 67.55 -48.38 24.61
CA VAL A 329 66.10 -48.23 24.75
C VAL A 329 65.71 -46.86 25.30
N ILE A 330 66.40 -46.37 26.34
CA ILE A 330 66.19 -45.02 26.90
C ILE A 330 66.46 -43.96 25.83
N PHE A 331 67.55 -44.12 25.08
CA PHE A 331 67.90 -43.21 24.00
C PHE A 331 66.87 -43.23 22.87
N PHE A 332 66.42 -44.40 22.45
CA PHE A 332 65.37 -44.56 21.43
C PHE A 332 64.06 -43.91 21.87
N PHE A 333 63.62 -44.14 23.10
CA PHE A 333 62.43 -43.50 23.65
C PHE A 333 62.58 -41.97 23.69
N MET A 334 63.72 -41.46 24.19
CA MET A 334 63.99 -40.02 24.23
C MET A 334 64.06 -39.40 22.82
N MET A 335 64.62 -40.12 21.85
CA MET A 335 64.67 -39.71 20.45
C MET A 335 63.27 -39.58 19.85
N VAL A 336 62.38 -40.57 20.06
CA VAL A 336 60.99 -40.50 19.58
C VAL A 336 60.24 -39.38 20.29
N HIS A 337 60.41 -39.23 21.61
CA HIS A 337 59.78 -38.16 22.38
C HIS A 337 60.20 -36.76 21.89
N ILE A 338 61.46 -36.56 21.53
CA ILE A 338 61.98 -35.28 21.03
C ILE A 338 61.59 -35.03 19.58
N LEU A 339 61.73 -36.02 18.69
CA LEU A 339 61.44 -35.88 17.25
C LEU A 339 59.95 -35.74 16.98
N ALA A 340 59.09 -36.42 17.74
CA ALA A 340 57.65 -36.32 17.58
C ALA A 340 57.06 -35.09 18.28
N ARG A 341 57.82 -34.39 19.13
CA ARG A 341 57.30 -33.25 19.93
C ARG A 341 56.89 -32.12 18.98
N PRO A 342 55.63 -31.68 19.00
CA PRO A 342 55.21 -30.58 18.13
C PRO A 342 55.98 -29.30 18.51
N LYS A 343 56.57 -28.62 17.51
CA LYS A 343 57.14 -27.27 17.71
C LYS A 343 55.98 -26.33 18.03
N VAL A 344 55.90 -25.91 19.29
CA VAL A 344 54.92 -24.90 19.74
C VAL A 344 55.26 -23.57 19.05
N GLN A 345 54.59 -23.25 17.94
CA GLN A 345 54.53 -21.86 17.49
C GLN A 345 53.61 -21.13 18.46
N LYS A 346 54.21 -20.29 19.33
CA LYS A 346 53.47 -19.31 20.12
C LYS A 346 52.74 -18.38 19.14
N VAL A 347 51.45 -18.61 18.95
CA VAL A 347 50.57 -17.63 18.32
C VAL A 347 50.49 -16.46 19.30
N GLN A 348 51.15 -15.34 18.99
CA GLN A 348 50.94 -14.09 19.69
C GLN A 348 49.51 -13.63 19.41
N PHE A 349 48.64 -13.77 20.41
CA PHE A 349 47.36 -13.10 20.42
C PHE A 349 47.62 -11.60 20.60
N VAL A 350 47.45 -10.82 19.54
CA VAL A 350 47.30 -9.36 19.65
C VAL A 350 45.99 -9.12 20.40
N SER A 351 46.11 -8.57 21.61
CA SER A 351 45.00 -8.24 22.49
C SER A 351 44.08 -7.20 21.81
N GLN A 352 42.84 -7.58 21.53
CA GLN A 352 41.73 -6.64 21.31
C GLN A 352 41.37 -5.95 22.64
N LYS A 353 42.20 -4.99 23.06
CA LYS A 353 41.81 -3.94 24.02
C LYS A 353 41.96 -2.59 23.31
N GLY A 354 40.95 -2.23 22.53
CA GLY A 354 40.95 -0.96 21.79
C GLY A 354 39.68 -0.64 20.99
N LEU A 355 38.54 -1.28 21.25
CA LEU A 355 37.25 -0.98 20.59
C LEU A 355 36.12 -0.83 21.62
N GLU A 356 36.44 -0.21 22.77
CA GLU A 356 35.44 0.44 23.61
C GLU A 356 35.89 1.88 23.83
N LYS A 357 35.49 2.77 22.92
CA LYS A 357 35.14 4.17 23.17
C LYS A 357 34.30 4.69 22.01
#